data_AF-A0A645DVV9-F1
#
_entry.id   AF-A0A645DVV9-F1
#
_cell.length_a   1.000
_cell.length_b   1.000
_cell.length_c   1.000
_cell.angle_alpha   90.00
_cell.angle_beta   90.00
_cell.angle_gamma   90.00
#
_symmetry.space_group_name_H-M   'P 1'
#
loop_
_entity.id
_entity.type
_entity.pdbx_description
1 polymer ?
#
loop_
_entity_poly.entity_id
_entity_poly.type
_entity_poly.pdbx_seq_one_letter_code
_entity_poly.pdbx_strand_id
1 'polypeptide(L)'
;MTRFIMSLEEAVDLVIFAFEHAANGDIMVQKAPACTIEVLAQAIKELFNPDAETKIIGIRHGEKMYETLLTKEECAHAEDMGNFFRVPCDKRDLNYEKYFNIGTPIENTVYEFNSNNTKRLRVEQVKSKLMSLQYIRDELDYKGKRIR
;
A
#
# COMPACT_ATOMS: atom_id res chain seq x y z
N MET A 1 6.09 3.54 -12.34
CA MET A 1 5.01 3.67 -11.34
C MET A 1 5.31 2.81 -10.11
N THR A 2 4.73 3.16 -8.97
CA THR A 2 4.91 2.49 -7.68
C THR A 2 3.57 2.03 -7.10
N ARG A 3 3.58 0.88 -6.42
CA ARG A 3 2.39 0.30 -5.78
C ARG A 3 2.75 -0.25 -4.41
N PHE A 4 1.85 -0.06 -3.46
CA PHE A 4 1.88 -0.78 -2.18
C PHE A 4 1.72 -2.28 -2.43
N ILE A 5 2.42 -3.10 -1.66
CA ILE A 5 2.29 -4.55 -1.70
C ILE A 5 1.74 -5.00 -0.36
N MET A 6 0.64 -5.76 -0.42
CA MET A 6 -0.06 -6.32 0.72
C MET A 6 -0.57 -7.71 0.32
N SER A 7 -0.42 -8.71 1.18
CA SER A 7 -1.02 -10.02 0.99
C SER A 7 -2.51 -9.99 1.33
N LEU A 8 -3.25 -11.01 0.91
CA LEU A 8 -4.64 -11.16 1.31
C LEU A 8 -4.78 -11.31 2.83
N GLU A 9 -3.86 -12.03 3.46
CA GLU A 9 -3.81 -12.22 4.91
C GLU A 9 -3.63 -10.88 5.64
N GLU A 10 -2.70 -10.03 5.19
CA GLU A 10 -2.51 -8.69 5.76
C GLU A 10 -3.77 -7.81 5.60
N ALA A 11 -4.47 -7.92 4.48
CA ALA A 11 -5.72 -7.21 4.27
C ALA A 11 -6.85 -7.70 5.21
N VAL A 12 -6.89 -9.00 5.52
CA VAL A 12 -7.82 -9.55 6.51
C VAL A 12 -7.45 -9.06 7.91
N ASP A 13 -6.17 -9.04 8.26
CA ASP A 13 -5.68 -8.52 9.53
C ASP A 13 -6.08 -7.05 9.74
N LEU A 14 -6.05 -6.23 8.68
CA LEU A 14 -6.54 -4.85 8.73
C LEU A 14 -8.03 -4.78 9.11
N VAL A 15 -8.87 -5.65 8.54
CA VAL A 15 -10.31 -5.67 8.85
C VAL A 15 -10.54 -6.11 10.29
N ILE A 16 -9.83 -7.13 10.76
CA ILE A 16 -9.92 -7.60 12.16
C ILE A 16 -9.44 -6.50 13.12
N PHE A 17 -8.31 -5.86 12.82
CA PHE A 17 -7.79 -4.76 13.63
C PHE A 17 -8.77 -3.58 13.70
N ALA A 18 -9.38 -3.21 12.57
CA ALA A 18 -10.42 -2.20 12.55
C ALA A 18 -11.64 -2.62 13.37
N PHE A 19 -12.07 -3.87 13.29
CA PHE A 19 -13.18 -4.39 14.08
C PHE A 19 -12.94 -4.27 15.59
N GLU A 20 -11.71 -4.49 16.05
CA GLU A 20 -11.35 -4.47 17.49
C GLU A 20 -11.05 -3.06 18.03
N HIS A 21 -10.59 -2.14 17.18
CA HIS A 21 -10.00 -0.87 17.65
C HIS A 21 -10.56 0.40 17.01
N ALA A 22 -11.29 0.30 15.90
CA ALA A 22 -11.86 1.48 15.25
C ALA A 22 -13.08 1.99 16.02
N ALA A 23 -13.22 3.31 16.11
CA ALA A 23 -14.46 3.95 16.50
C ALA A 23 -15.32 4.27 15.27
N ASN A 24 -16.60 4.57 15.52
CA ASN A 24 -17.52 4.97 14.46
C ASN A 24 -16.98 6.19 13.69
N GLY A 25 -16.87 6.02 12.37
CA GLY A 25 -16.41 7.03 11.42
C GLY A 25 -14.90 7.06 11.20
N ASP A 26 -14.12 6.22 11.88
CA ASP A 26 -12.68 6.15 11.67
C ASP A 26 -12.36 5.47 10.33
N ILE A 27 -11.31 5.96 9.67
CA ILE A 27 -10.67 5.28 8.53
C ILE A 27 -9.40 4.61 9.04
N MET A 28 -9.32 3.29 8.85
CA MET A 28 -8.15 2.49 9.23
C MET A 28 -7.32 2.17 8.00
N VAL A 29 -6.01 2.43 8.09
CA VAL A 29 -5.04 2.19 7.03
C VAL A 29 -3.88 1.38 7.57
N GLN A 30 -3.56 0.24 6.93
CA GLN A 30 -2.37 -0.52 7.26
C GLN A 30 -1.13 0.09 6.59
N LYS A 31 -0.04 0.22 7.34
CA LYS A 31 1.25 0.65 6.79
C LYS A 31 1.83 -0.48 5.93
N ALA A 32 1.84 -0.28 4.62
CA ALA A 32 2.39 -1.24 3.67
C ALA A 32 3.70 -0.72 3.04
N PRO A 33 4.66 -1.60 2.73
CA PRO A 33 5.78 -1.26 1.87
C PRO A 33 5.32 -1.16 0.40
N ALA A 34 6.16 -0.61 -0.46
CA ALA A 34 5.89 -0.48 -1.89
C ALA A 34 7.08 -0.92 -2.75
N CYS A 35 6.85 -1.25 -4.02
CA CYS A 35 7.91 -1.46 -5.01
C CYS A 35 7.57 -0.77 -6.35
N THR A 36 8.49 -0.75 -7.30
CA THR A 36 8.18 -0.32 -8.68
C THR A 36 7.62 -1.52 -9.43
N ILE A 37 6.81 -1.28 -10.45
CA ILE A 37 6.38 -2.36 -11.35
C ILE A 37 7.57 -3.04 -12.02
N GLU A 38 8.65 -2.30 -12.29
CA GLU A 38 9.91 -2.86 -12.78
C GLU A 38 10.53 -3.87 -11.81
N VAL A 39 10.65 -3.52 -10.52
CA VAL A 39 11.19 -4.42 -9.49
C VAL A 39 10.29 -5.64 -9.33
N LEU A 40 8.97 -5.48 -9.37
CA LEU A 40 8.03 -6.59 -9.30
C LEU A 40 8.18 -7.52 -10.51
N ALA A 41 8.24 -6.96 -11.72
CA ALA A 41 8.43 -7.73 -12.95
C ALA A 41 9.76 -8.49 -12.92
N GLN A 42 10.85 -7.84 -12.49
CA GLN A 42 12.15 -8.47 -12.34
C GLN A 42 12.12 -9.63 -11.32
N ALA A 43 11.49 -9.43 -10.16
CA ALA A 43 11.34 -10.48 -9.15
C ALA A 43 10.56 -11.68 -9.68
N ILE A 44 9.46 -11.46 -10.41
CA ILE A 44 8.67 -12.54 -11.02
C ILE A 44 9.49 -13.26 -12.11
N LYS A 45 10.22 -12.52 -12.96
CA LYS A 45 11.09 -13.11 -13.97
C LYS A 45 12.15 -14.00 -13.34
N GLU A 46 12.87 -13.51 -12.34
CA GLU A 46 13.90 -14.30 -11.65
C GLU A 46 13.36 -15.56 -10.98
N LEU A 47 12.13 -15.52 -10.45
CA LEU A 47 11.50 -16.69 -9.83
C LEU A 47 11.01 -17.71 -10.85
N PHE A 48 10.38 -17.27 -11.94
CA PHE A 48 9.68 -18.17 -12.86
C PHE A 48 10.41 -18.42 -14.17
N ASN A 49 10.97 -17.39 -14.81
CA ASN A 49 11.62 -17.50 -16.11
C ASN A 49 12.62 -16.35 -16.31
N PRO A 50 13.90 -16.53 -15.94
CA PRO A 50 14.92 -15.49 -16.05
C PRO A 50 15.08 -14.93 -17.47
N ASP A 51 14.84 -15.77 -18.49
CA ASP A 51 15.03 -15.43 -19.91
C ASP A 51 13.82 -14.70 -20.53
N ALA A 52 12.74 -14.46 -19.77
CA ALA A 52 11.57 -13.77 -20.30
C ALA A 52 11.91 -12.33 -20.73
N GLU A 53 11.39 -11.89 -21.87
CA GLU A 53 11.56 -10.51 -22.32
C GLU A 53 10.56 -9.55 -21.64
N THR A 54 11.02 -8.35 -21.28
CA THR A 54 10.14 -7.31 -20.72
C THR A 54 9.78 -6.33 -21.83
N LYS A 55 8.49 -6.19 -22.14
CA LYS A 55 7.98 -5.20 -23.11
C LYS A 55 7.33 -4.01 -22.40
N ILE A 56 7.78 -2.80 -22.71
CA ILE A 56 7.19 -1.56 -22.20
C ILE A 56 6.02 -1.15 -23.09
N ILE A 57 4.82 -1.07 -22.53
CA ILE A 57 3.58 -0.72 -23.26
C ILE A 57 3.08 0.71 -22.96
N GLY A 58 3.78 1.45 -22.11
CA GLY A 58 3.36 2.78 -21.65
C GLY A 58 2.33 2.73 -20.51
N ILE A 59 1.94 3.91 -20.04
CA ILE A 59 0.92 4.08 -19.00
C ILE A 59 -0.48 3.92 -19.61
N ARG A 60 -1.38 3.19 -18.94
CA ARG A 60 -2.76 3.03 -19.40
C ARG A 60 -3.61 4.23 -18.92
N HIS A 61 -4.73 4.46 -19.61
CA HIS A 61 -5.64 5.54 -19.24
C HIS A 61 -6.16 5.36 -17.80
N GLY A 62 -6.12 6.44 -17.01
CA GLY A 62 -6.59 6.46 -15.62
C GLY A 62 -5.59 5.91 -14.59
N GLU A 63 -4.42 5.42 -14.98
CA GLU A 63 -3.42 4.94 -14.03
C GLU A 63 -2.63 6.08 -13.39
N LYS A 64 -2.41 6.00 -12.08
CA LYS A 64 -1.52 6.92 -11.36
C LYS A 64 -0.09 6.42 -11.29
N MET A 65 0.87 7.34 -11.28
CA MET A 65 2.29 7.03 -11.11
C MET A 65 2.64 6.47 -9.74
N TYR A 66 1.87 6.84 -8.72
CA TYR A 66 1.92 6.33 -7.36
C TYR A 66 0.50 6.37 -6.78
N GLU A 67 0.24 5.48 -5.83
CA GLU A 67 -1.00 5.48 -5.05
C GLU A 67 -0.79 6.18 -3.70
N THR A 68 -1.85 6.84 -3.22
CA THR A 68 -1.91 7.55 -1.93
C THR A 68 -2.84 6.77 -1.00
N LEU A 69 -2.38 6.49 0.22
CA LEU A 69 -3.19 5.85 1.27
C LEU A 69 -3.74 6.86 2.27
N LEU A 70 -3.01 7.95 2.53
CA LEU A 70 -3.50 9.09 3.32
C LEU A 70 -3.17 10.38 2.58
N THR A 71 -4.17 11.21 2.35
CA THR A 71 -4.01 12.58 1.88
C THR A 71 -3.30 13.43 2.94
N LYS A 72 -2.91 14.66 2.58
CA LYS A 72 -2.26 15.59 3.52
C LYS A 72 -3.12 15.90 4.74
N GLU A 73 -4.43 16.07 4.54
CA GLU A 73 -5.38 16.35 5.61
C GLU A 73 -5.54 15.14 6.54
N GLU A 74 -5.71 13.94 5.97
CA GLU A 74 -5.79 12.71 6.73
C GLU A 74 -4.50 12.45 7.52
N CYS A 75 -3.32 12.67 6.92
CA CYS A 75 -2.03 12.59 7.61
C CYS A 75 -1.92 13.56 8.79
N ALA A 76 -2.46 14.78 8.67
CA ALA A 76 -2.41 15.78 9.74
C ALA A 76 -3.23 15.38 10.97
N HIS A 77 -4.24 14.52 10.77
CA HIS A 77 -5.15 14.06 11.82
C HIS A 77 -4.95 12.58 12.18
N ALA A 78 -4.10 11.86 11.45
CA ALA A 78 -3.88 10.43 11.66
C ALA A 78 -3.16 10.16 12.99
N GLU A 79 -3.67 9.19 13.72
CA GLU A 79 -3.02 8.62 14.89
C GLU A 79 -2.21 7.39 14.50
N ASP A 80 -0.95 7.35 14.93
CA ASP A 80 -0.06 6.20 14.70
C ASP A 80 -0.35 5.09 15.72
N MET A 81 -0.88 3.97 15.23
CA MET A 81 -1.19 2.77 16.01
C MET A 81 -0.18 1.64 15.76
N GLY A 82 1.08 1.98 15.50
CA GLY A 82 2.15 1.02 15.23
C GLY A 82 2.15 0.59 13.76
N ASN A 83 1.54 -0.54 13.44
CA ASN A 83 1.43 -1.04 12.05
C ASN A 83 0.27 -0.41 11.26
N PHE A 84 -0.57 0.38 11.94
CA PHE A 84 -1.77 0.99 11.37
C PHE A 84 -1.76 2.49 11.62
N PHE A 85 -2.47 3.21 10.77
CA PHE A 85 -2.92 4.57 11.00
C PHE A 85 -4.43 4.56 11.22
N ARG A 86 -4.88 5.39 12.17
CA ARG A 86 -6.29 5.69 12.39
C ARG A 86 -6.54 7.14 12.06
N VAL A 87 -7.38 7.41 11.07
CA VAL A 87 -7.86 8.76 10.80
C VAL A 87 -9.22 8.89 11.48
N PRO A 88 -9.32 9.64 12.59
CA PRO A 88 -10.58 9.80 13.28
C PRO A 88 -11.57 10.58 12.42
N CYS A 89 -12.86 10.23 12.55
CA CYS A 89 -13.91 11.06 11.98
C CYS A 89 -13.84 12.47 12.57
N ASP A 90 -14.10 13.47 11.72
CA ASP A 90 -14.26 14.83 12.19
C ASP A 90 -15.56 14.98 13.02
N LYS A 91 -15.42 14.93 14.35
CA LYS A 91 -16.53 14.98 15.32
C LYS A 91 -17.01 16.40 15.63
N ARG A 92 -16.85 17.37 14.73
CA ARG A 92 -17.14 18.80 14.99
C ARG A 92 -18.64 19.17 15.00
N ASP A 93 -19.55 18.28 15.39
CA ASP A 93 -21.00 18.55 15.59
C ASP A 93 -21.67 19.37 14.46
N LEU A 94 -21.37 19.07 13.19
CA LEU A 94 -21.87 19.81 12.01
C LEU A 94 -21.52 21.32 12.02
N ASN A 95 -20.47 21.74 12.72
CA ASN A 95 -20.05 23.14 12.76
C ASN A 95 -19.33 23.55 11.47
N TYR A 96 -20.09 24.18 10.56
CA TYR A 96 -19.61 24.70 9.28
C TYR A 96 -18.60 25.86 9.39
N GLU A 97 -18.51 26.57 10.53
CA GLU A 97 -17.64 27.75 10.66
C GLU A 97 -16.16 27.43 10.44
N LYS A 98 -15.72 26.20 10.70
CA LYS A 98 -14.32 25.78 10.51
C LYS A 98 -13.95 25.44 9.07
N TYR A 99 -14.92 25.39 8.15
CA TYR A 99 -14.65 25.33 6.72
C TYR A 99 -14.55 26.73 6.09
N PHE A 100 -15.10 27.77 6.74
CA PHE A 100 -15.19 29.13 6.18
C PHE A 100 -14.38 30.20 6.93
N ASN A 101 -14.31 30.15 8.27
CA ASN A 101 -13.82 31.24 9.12
C ASN A 101 -12.60 30.90 10.00
N ILE A 102 -12.33 29.62 10.30
CA ILE A 102 -11.23 29.21 11.19
C ILE A 102 -10.36 28.16 10.48
N GLY A 103 -9.18 28.56 10.01
CA GLY A 103 -8.17 27.63 9.48
C GLY A 103 -7.34 27.02 10.60
N THR A 104 -7.07 25.72 10.53
CA THR A 104 -6.01 25.10 11.32
C THR A 104 -4.68 25.38 10.62
N PRO A 105 -3.65 25.94 11.28
CA PRO A 105 -2.32 26.00 10.69
C PRO A 105 -1.82 24.57 10.52
N ILE A 106 -1.91 24.04 9.30
CA ILE A 106 -1.26 22.79 8.94
C ILE A 106 0.22 23.15 8.79
N GLU A 107 1.09 22.52 9.59
CA GLU A 107 2.52 22.69 9.40
C GLU A 107 2.86 22.33 7.94
N ASN A 108 3.60 23.21 7.25
CA ASN A 108 3.99 23.06 5.84
C ASN A 108 4.79 21.76 5.54
N THR A 109 5.08 20.97 6.57
CA THR A 109 5.83 19.71 6.58
C THR A 109 4.95 18.46 6.57
N VAL A 110 3.61 18.55 6.59
CA VAL A 110 2.76 17.36 6.49
C VAL A 110 2.69 16.87 5.04
N TYR A 111 3.41 15.80 4.75
CA TYR A 111 3.36 15.10 3.47
C TYR A 111 2.22 14.07 3.46
N GLU A 112 1.60 13.88 2.30
CA GLU A 112 0.70 12.73 2.07
C GLU A 112 1.44 11.41 2.30
N PHE A 113 0.76 10.35 2.71
CA PHE A 113 1.34 9.00 2.79
C PHE A 113 1.05 8.25 1.49
N ASN A 114 2.10 7.97 0.71
CA ASN A 114 1.97 7.41 -0.62
C ASN A 114 3.04 6.33 -0.90
N SER A 115 2.85 5.59 -1.99
CA SER A 115 3.73 4.48 -2.37
C SER A 115 5.13 4.89 -2.84
N ASN A 116 5.40 6.19 -2.99
CA ASN A 116 6.73 6.73 -3.27
C ASN A 116 7.53 7.05 -2.01
N ASN A 117 6.89 7.44 -0.92
CA ASN A 117 7.56 7.84 0.33
C ASN A 117 7.53 6.79 1.44
N THR A 118 6.79 5.69 1.26
CA THR A 118 6.89 4.51 2.14
C THR A 118 8.20 3.74 1.92
N LYS A 119 8.44 2.72 2.74
CA LYS A 119 9.54 1.76 2.59
C LYS A 119 9.52 1.10 1.20
N ARG A 120 10.58 1.32 0.42
CA ARG A 120 10.76 0.79 -0.94
C ARG A 120 11.48 -0.56 -0.92
N LEU A 121 10.79 -1.62 -1.35
CA LEU A 121 11.36 -2.96 -1.44
C LEU A 121 12.28 -3.09 -2.66
N ARG A 122 13.43 -3.74 -2.46
CA ARG A 122 14.33 -4.19 -3.53
C ARG A 122 13.89 -5.55 -4.06
N VAL A 123 14.45 -5.97 -5.20
CA VAL A 123 14.12 -7.24 -5.88
C VAL A 123 14.12 -8.44 -4.92
N GLU A 124 15.18 -8.63 -4.13
CA GLU A 124 15.26 -9.73 -3.14
C GLU A 124 14.15 -9.71 -2.09
N GLN A 125 13.77 -8.52 -1.61
CA GLN A 125 12.71 -8.37 -0.62
C GLN A 125 11.34 -8.64 -1.24
N VAL A 126 11.13 -8.24 -2.50
CA VAL A 126 9.91 -8.58 -3.24
C VAL A 126 9.84 -10.07 -3.50
N LYS A 127 10.94 -10.74 -3.89
CA LYS A 127 10.98 -12.20 -4.02
C LYS A 127 10.62 -12.89 -2.71
N SER A 128 11.20 -12.45 -1.59
CA SER A 128 10.88 -12.99 -0.26
C SER A 128 9.39 -12.84 0.08
N LYS A 129 8.80 -11.68 -0.23
CA LYS A 129 7.37 -11.40 -0.03
C LYS A 129 6.48 -12.23 -0.96
N LEU A 130 6.88 -12.45 -2.22
CA LEU A 130 6.17 -13.32 -3.14
C LEU A 130 6.22 -14.78 -2.66
N MET A 131 7.38 -15.24 -2.22
CA MET A 131 7.58 -16.59 -1.70
C MET A 131 6.84 -16.86 -0.39
N SER A 132 6.37 -15.84 0.34
CA SER A 132 5.50 -16.04 1.51
C SER A 132 4.07 -16.43 1.10
N LEU A 133 3.65 -16.15 -0.13
CA LEU A 133 2.31 -16.46 -0.64
C LEU A 133 2.24 -17.93 -1.08
N GLN A 134 1.27 -18.69 -0.55
CA GLN A 134 1.10 -20.11 -0.88
C GLN A 134 0.90 -20.33 -2.38
N TYR A 135 0.03 -19.54 -3.01
CA TYR A 135 -0.24 -19.61 -4.45
C TYR A 135 1.02 -19.47 -5.31
N ILE A 136 1.97 -18.61 -4.93
CA ILE A 136 3.22 -18.45 -5.69
C ILE A 136 4.09 -19.70 -5.58
N ARG A 137 4.18 -20.30 -4.38
CA ARG A 137 4.92 -21.55 -4.17
C ARG A 137 4.31 -22.70 -4.97
N ASP A 138 2.99 -22.82 -4.95
CA ASP A 138 2.26 -23.86 -5.69
C ASP A 138 2.52 -23.78 -7.20
N GLU A 139 2.50 -22.56 -7.77
CA GLU A 139 2.79 -22.34 -9.18
C GLU A 139 4.24 -22.66 -9.56
N LEU A 140 5.21 -22.36 -8.68
CA LEU A 140 6.62 -22.72 -8.90
C LEU A 140 6.82 -24.23 -8.90
N ASP A 141 6.21 -24.94 -7.94
CA ASP A 141 6.28 -26.40 -7.85
C ASP A 141 5.61 -27.07 -9.05
N TYR A 142 4.47 -26.55 -9.50
CA TYR A 142 3.77 -27.03 -10.69
C TYR A 142 4.64 -26.87 -11.95
N LYS A 143 5.33 -25.74 -12.11
CA LYS A 143 6.25 -25.53 -13.24
C LYS A 143 7.46 -26.46 -13.20
N GLY A 144 8.03 -26.70 -12.01
CA GLY A 144 9.13 -27.64 -11.81
C GLY A 144 8.78 -29.07 -12.24
N LYS A 145 7.50 -29.47 -12.13
CA LYS A 145 7.00 -30.78 -12.59
C LYS A 145 6.81 -30.88 -14.11
N ARG A 146 6.71 -29.77 -14.85
CA ARG A 146 6.56 -29.77 -16.34
C ARG A 146 7.89 -29.73 -17.09
N ILE A 147 8.97 -29.33 -16.43
CA ILE A 147 10.32 -29.24 -17.03
C ILE A 147 11.11 -30.55 -16.84
N ARG A 148 10.65 -31.43 -15.94
CA ARG A 148 11.11 -32.81 -15.79
C ARG A 148 10.23 -33.77 -16.60
#